data_AF-A0A370X9W0-F1
#
_entry.id   AF-A0A370X9W0-F1
#
_cell.length_a   1.000
_cell.length_b   1.000
_cell.length_c   1.000
_cell.angle_alpha   90.00
_cell.angle_beta   90.00
_cell.angle_gamma   90.00
#
_symmetry.space_group_name_H-M   'P 1'
#
loop_
_entity.id
_entity.type
_entity.pdbx_description
1 polymer ?
#
loop_
_entity_poly.entity_id
_entity_poly.type
_entity_poly.pdbx_seq_one_letter_code
_entity_poly.pdbx_strand_id
1 'polypeptide(L)'
;MRGFRRASRRRSGYEVPAHIPGSAKPAFVAQSFHSEVIAAQRSSASADPEEHPRRYWLPEHVVVCTRLEGAVLLDLQKNRYYGLGRAESIALSIFVANWPATAGSPISHNSQTAGNAVNRYIAALLNSGLLCAIEPLRRVPSAQVATPLSSIGEEIVGIGRPSVAQVVTFFRAYRWARNHVRHSSLDTISRAVTMTRTSAERPGSMPSESDVVPLVSAFRILRPLAMTANGECLTHSLALLRFLARYGVFPTWIIGVRLRPWRAHSWIQMQERVLDSTPEKVCDFTPILAV
;
A
#
# COMPACT_ATOMS: atom_id res chain seq x y z
N MET A 1 -9.84 -43.58 -45.02
CA MET A 1 -9.11 -42.61 -45.88
C MET A 1 -10.00 -41.39 -46.12
N ARG A 2 -9.43 -40.18 -46.00
CA ARG A 2 -10.05 -38.83 -46.18
C ARG A 2 -10.97 -38.42 -45.00
N GLY A 3 -10.87 -37.24 -44.40
CA GLY A 3 -10.02 -36.08 -44.65
C GLY A 3 -10.24 -35.03 -43.55
N PHE A 4 -9.16 -34.39 -43.14
CA PHE A 4 -9.07 -33.23 -42.25
C PHE A 4 -9.78 -32.01 -42.87
N ARG A 5 -10.52 -31.20 -42.07
CA ARG A 5 -10.50 -29.71 -42.13
C ARG A 5 -11.33 -29.03 -41.03
N ARG A 6 -10.59 -28.34 -40.14
CA ARG A 6 -10.80 -27.03 -39.49
C ARG A 6 -12.24 -26.58 -39.16
N ALA A 7 -12.54 -26.55 -37.86
CA ALA A 7 -13.46 -25.59 -37.27
C ALA A 7 -12.68 -24.51 -36.51
N SER A 8 -12.63 -23.31 -37.07
CA SER A 8 -12.12 -22.09 -36.45
C SER A 8 -13.31 -21.26 -35.98
N ARG A 9 -13.64 -21.29 -34.69
CA ARG A 9 -14.45 -20.28 -34.00
C ARG A 9 -14.04 -20.25 -32.52
N ARG A 10 -13.14 -19.33 -32.15
CA ARG A 10 -12.94 -18.93 -30.74
C ARG A 10 -13.85 -17.74 -30.45
N ARG A 11 -14.99 -18.00 -29.81
CA ARG A 11 -15.60 -17.11 -28.82
C ARG A 11 -15.82 -17.96 -27.57
N SER A 12 -15.20 -17.58 -26.46
CA SER A 12 -15.74 -17.87 -25.14
C SER A 12 -15.15 -16.84 -24.21
N GLY A 13 -16.00 -15.93 -23.74
CA GLY A 13 -15.73 -15.17 -22.53
C GLY A 13 -15.55 -16.15 -21.37
N TYR A 14 -14.73 -15.75 -20.40
CA TYR A 14 -14.64 -16.46 -19.15
C TYR A 14 -15.58 -15.75 -18.16
N GLU A 15 -16.75 -16.36 -17.95
CA GLU A 15 -17.51 -16.23 -16.70
C GLU A 15 -16.79 -17.06 -15.63
N VAL A 16 -16.67 -16.49 -14.42
CA VAL A 16 -16.44 -17.26 -13.20
C VAL A 16 -17.41 -16.75 -12.14
N PRO A 17 -18.43 -17.55 -11.75
CA PRO A 17 -19.25 -17.25 -10.60
C PRO A 17 -18.72 -17.99 -9.36
N ALA A 18 -18.58 -17.26 -8.26
CA ALA A 18 -18.67 -17.82 -6.90
C ALA A 18 -18.96 -16.67 -5.92
N HIS A 19 -20.25 -16.42 -5.70
CA HIS A 19 -20.74 -15.58 -4.62
C HIS A 19 -21.15 -16.50 -3.47
N ILE A 20 -20.51 -16.37 -2.30
CA ILE A 20 -21.01 -16.89 -1.00
C ILE A 20 -20.94 -15.72 0.00
N PRO A 21 -22.00 -15.45 0.79
CA PRO A 21 -22.27 -14.14 1.39
C PRO A 21 -21.72 -14.00 2.82
N GLY A 22 -21.58 -12.76 3.27
CA GLY A 22 -21.50 -12.44 4.70
C GLY A 22 -20.13 -12.00 5.21
N SER A 23 -19.67 -10.82 4.80
CA SER A 23 -18.90 -9.91 5.66
C SER A 23 -18.71 -8.59 4.93
N ALA A 24 -18.93 -7.48 5.63
CA ALA A 24 -18.72 -6.14 5.09
C ALA A 24 -17.24 -6.01 4.64
N LYS A 25 -17.01 -6.10 3.34
CA LYS A 25 -15.71 -5.87 2.70
C LYS A 25 -15.31 -4.42 2.97
N PRO A 26 -14.12 -4.11 3.52
CA PRO A 26 -13.50 -2.84 3.18
C PRO A 26 -13.21 -2.90 1.68
N ALA A 27 -13.89 -2.05 0.91
CA ALA A 27 -13.79 -2.00 -0.54
C ALA A 27 -12.41 -1.45 -0.96
N PHE A 28 -11.37 -2.29 -0.88
CA PHE A 28 -10.09 -2.04 -1.56
C PHE A 28 -10.23 -2.45 -3.02
N VAL A 29 -10.84 -1.56 -3.81
CA VAL A 29 -10.94 -1.71 -5.26
C VAL A 29 -9.74 -1.01 -5.87
N ALA A 30 -8.83 -1.76 -6.51
CA ALA A 30 -7.94 -1.18 -7.51
C ALA A 30 -8.81 -0.80 -8.71
N GLN A 31 -9.17 0.48 -8.79
CA GLN A 31 -9.86 0.98 -9.96
C GLN A 31 -8.83 1.27 -11.04
N SER A 32 -9.10 0.80 -12.25
CA SER A 32 -8.38 1.28 -13.42
C SER A 32 -8.77 2.73 -13.63
N PHE A 33 -7.78 3.62 -13.65
CA PHE A 33 -7.97 5.06 -13.93
C PHE A 33 -8.67 5.32 -15.27
N HIS A 34 -8.73 4.31 -16.14
CA HIS A 34 -9.39 4.35 -17.43
C HIS A 34 -10.88 4.75 -17.35
N SER A 35 -11.60 4.36 -16.29
CA SER A 35 -13.04 4.66 -16.15
C SER A 35 -13.33 6.12 -15.80
N GLU A 36 -12.50 6.75 -14.96
CA GLU A 36 -12.62 8.18 -14.63
C GLU A 36 -12.14 9.07 -15.78
N VAL A 37 -11.13 8.62 -16.54
CA VAL A 37 -10.70 9.28 -17.77
C VAL A 37 -11.82 9.28 -18.82
N ILE A 38 -12.59 8.19 -18.95
CA ILE A 38 -13.75 8.11 -19.85
C ILE A 38 -14.88 9.05 -19.39
N ALA A 39 -15.12 9.19 -18.08
CA ALA A 39 -16.12 10.15 -17.57
C ALA A 39 -15.73 11.61 -17.90
N ALA A 40 -14.44 11.95 -17.81
CA ALA A 40 -13.93 13.25 -18.23
C ALA A 40 -14.07 13.52 -19.74
N GLN A 41 -14.16 12.48 -20.59
CA GLN A 41 -14.34 12.63 -22.06
C GLN A 41 -15.64 13.36 -22.44
N ARG A 42 -16.68 13.33 -21.60
CA ARG A 42 -17.98 13.93 -21.94
C ARG A 42 -18.09 15.42 -21.62
N SER A 43 -17.13 15.99 -20.89
CA SER A 43 -17.25 17.36 -20.37
C SER A 43 -16.25 18.37 -20.94
N SER A 44 -15.26 17.95 -21.72
CA SER A 44 -14.18 18.84 -22.19
C SER A 44 -14.22 19.03 -23.71
N ALA A 45 -15.06 19.97 -24.15
CA ALA A 45 -14.88 20.66 -25.43
C ALA A 45 -14.25 22.03 -25.15
N SER A 46 -13.28 22.41 -25.99
CA SER A 46 -12.59 23.71 -26.12
C SER A 46 -11.76 24.25 -24.94
N ALA A 47 -10.43 24.19 -25.07
CA ALA A 47 -9.52 25.27 -24.68
C ALA A 47 -8.15 25.08 -25.36
N ASP A 48 -7.61 26.16 -25.92
CA ASP A 48 -6.37 26.27 -26.72
C ASP A 48 -5.07 25.91 -25.96
N PRO A 49 -3.96 25.61 -26.67
CA PRO A 49 -2.70 25.20 -26.07
C PRO A 49 -1.72 26.38 -25.96
N GLU A 50 -1.54 26.94 -24.76
CA GLU A 50 -0.36 27.77 -24.46
C GLU A 50 0.75 26.97 -23.75
N GLU A 51 1.98 27.26 -24.20
CA GLU A 51 3.25 26.56 -24.00
C GLU A 51 3.91 26.76 -22.63
N HIS A 52 4.63 25.71 -22.19
CA HIS A 52 5.62 25.55 -21.11
C HIS A 52 5.17 24.61 -19.97
N PRO A 53 6.03 23.68 -19.54
CA PRO A 53 5.62 22.53 -18.74
C PRO A 53 5.29 23.02 -17.34
N ARG A 54 4.00 23.10 -17.01
CA ARG A 54 3.57 23.17 -15.62
C ARG A 54 4.16 21.96 -14.92
N ARG A 55 5.16 22.20 -14.08
CA ARG A 55 5.69 21.17 -13.19
C ARG A 55 4.58 20.88 -12.19
N TYR A 56 4.32 19.60 -11.95
CA TYR A 56 3.33 19.15 -10.97
C TYR A 56 4.03 18.46 -9.82
N TRP A 57 3.32 18.30 -8.71
CA TRP A 57 3.82 17.63 -7.53
C TRP A 57 2.80 16.62 -7.01
N LEU A 58 3.29 15.54 -6.41
CA LEU A 58 2.50 14.64 -5.58
C LEU A 58 2.27 15.30 -4.22
N PRO A 59 1.01 15.45 -3.76
CA PRO A 59 0.69 15.95 -2.42
C PRO A 59 1.20 15.03 -1.30
N GLU A 60 1.28 15.54 -0.06
CA GLU A 60 1.74 14.79 1.12
C GLU A 60 0.91 13.53 1.44
N HIS A 61 -0.36 13.50 1.04
CA HIS A 61 -1.24 12.36 1.28
C HIS A 61 -1.17 11.30 0.18
N VAL A 62 -0.35 11.51 -0.85
CA VAL A 62 -0.22 10.60 -2.00
C VAL A 62 1.18 10.02 -2.02
N VAL A 63 1.24 8.70 -1.87
CA VAL A 63 2.50 7.94 -1.99
C VAL A 63 2.48 7.10 -3.25
N VAL A 64 3.64 6.97 -3.90
CA VAL A 64 3.76 6.31 -5.20
C VAL A 64 4.83 5.23 -5.16
N CYS A 65 4.50 4.07 -5.71
CA CYS A 65 5.43 2.97 -5.94
C CYS A 65 5.53 2.71 -7.46
N THR A 66 6.73 2.88 -8.01
CA THR A 66 7.03 2.62 -9.42
C THR A 66 7.72 1.27 -9.61
N ARG A 67 7.27 0.48 -10.59
CA ARG A 67 7.90 -0.78 -11.02
C ARG A 67 8.02 -0.79 -12.55
N LEU A 68 8.74 -1.77 -13.11
CA LEU A 68 8.90 -1.92 -14.56
C LEU A 68 7.56 -1.96 -15.34
N GLU A 69 6.50 -2.45 -14.71
CA GLU A 69 5.20 -2.65 -15.33
C GLU A 69 4.29 -1.41 -15.29
N GLY A 70 4.61 -0.42 -14.46
CA GLY A 70 3.75 0.73 -14.19
C GLY A 70 3.96 1.31 -12.80
N ALA A 71 3.01 2.14 -12.37
CA ALA A 71 3.04 2.77 -11.06
C ALA A 71 1.73 2.56 -10.31
N VAL A 72 1.82 2.62 -9.00
CA VAL A 72 0.68 2.55 -8.09
C VAL A 72 0.73 3.79 -7.22
N LEU A 73 -0.34 4.58 -7.21
CA LEU A 73 -0.53 5.66 -6.26
C LEU A 73 -1.46 5.17 -5.15
N LEU A 74 -1.16 5.53 -3.92
CA LEU A 74 -2.02 5.33 -2.76
C LEU A 74 -2.38 6.70 -2.20
N ASP A 75 -3.68 7.01 -2.26
CA ASP A 75 -4.30 8.16 -1.59
C ASP A 75 -4.60 7.78 -0.15
N LEU A 76 -3.83 8.33 0.78
CA LEU A 76 -3.93 8.08 2.21
C LEU A 76 -5.16 8.74 2.85
N GLN A 77 -5.75 9.77 2.22
CA GLN A 77 -6.96 10.41 2.72
C GLN A 77 -8.20 9.58 2.35
N LYS A 78 -8.25 9.07 1.12
CA LYS A 78 -9.38 8.29 0.60
C LYS A 78 -9.24 6.79 0.80
N ASN A 79 -8.08 6.31 1.28
CA ASN A 79 -7.74 4.89 1.43
C ASN A 79 -7.85 4.11 0.10
N ARG A 80 -7.43 4.73 -1.02
CA ARG A 80 -7.62 4.17 -2.37
C ARG A 80 -6.30 4.00 -3.11
N TYR A 81 -6.25 2.92 -3.89
CA TYR A 81 -5.15 2.64 -4.80
C TYR A 81 -5.54 2.94 -6.23
N TYR A 82 -4.60 3.51 -6.97
CA TYR A 82 -4.75 3.89 -8.35
C TYR A 82 -3.60 3.31 -9.16
N GLY A 83 -3.94 2.49 -10.16
CA GLY A 83 -2.96 1.85 -11.04
C GLY A 83 -2.72 2.67 -12.30
N LEU A 84 -1.45 2.83 -12.66
CA LEU A 84 -1.01 3.40 -13.92
C LEU A 84 -0.18 2.39 -14.69
N GLY A 85 -0.39 2.34 -16.01
CA GLY A 85 0.46 1.56 -16.89
C GLY A 85 1.87 2.14 -17.02
N ARG A 86 2.77 1.36 -17.63
CA ARG A 86 4.16 1.75 -17.84
C ARG A 86 4.29 3.05 -18.64
N ALA A 87 3.55 3.18 -19.73
CA ALA A 87 3.64 4.35 -20.61
C ALA A 87 3.20 5.63 -19.89
N GLU A 88 2.09 5.55 -19.14
CA GLU A 88 1.57 6.64 -18.31
C GLU A 88 2.56 7.02 -17.21
N SER A 89 3.13 6.04 -16.51
CA SER A 89 4.13 6.28 -15.46
C SER A 89 5.38 6.98 -15.98
N ILE A 90 5.89 6.58 -17.16
CA ILE A 90 7.06 7.21 -17.77
C ILE A 90 6.74 8.65 -18.16
N ALA A 91 5.57 8.89 -18.77
CA ALA A 91 5.16 10.23 -19.14
C ALA A 91 5.02 11.15 -17.92
N LEU A 92 4.39 10.68 -16.85
CA LEU A 92 4.23 11.48 -15.62
C LEU A 92 5.57 11.77 -14.94
N SER A 93 6.56 10.88 -15.02
CA SER A 93 7.89 11.14 -14.46
C SER A 93 8.61 12.36 -15.08
N ILE A 94 8.19 12.79 -16.27
CA ILE A 94 8.74 13.99 -16.94
C ILE A 94 8.12 15.27 -16.37
N PHE A 95 6.83 15.25 -16.04
CA PHE A 95 6.06 16.43 -15.62
C PHE A 95 5.95 16.58 -14.09
N VAL A 96 6.06 15.50 -13.33
CA VAL A 96 5.90 15.49 -11.87
C VAL A 96 7.27 15.55 -11.19
N ALA A 97 7.56 16.66 -10.51
CA ALA A 97 8.88 16.98 -9.96
C ALA A 97 9.40 15.96 -8.95
N ASN A 98 8.51 15.46 -8.08
CA ASN A 98 8.82 14.53 -7.00
C ASN A 98 8.37 13.09 -7.31
N TRP A 99 8.30 12.74 -8.60
CA TRP A 99 8.01 11.36 -9.00
C TRP A 99 9.15 10.41 -8.56
N PRO A 100 8.86 9.23 -7.99
CA PRO A 100 9.90 8.27 -7.61
C PRO A 100 10.73 7.84 -8.82
N ALA A 101 12.04 7.67 -8.64
CA ALA A 101 12.91 7.20 -9.70
C ALA A 101 12.48 5.81 -10.18
N THR A 102 12.19 5.69 -11.49
CA THR A 102 11.86 4.40 -12.10
C THR A 102 13.10 3.50 -12.10
N ALA A 103 12.97 2.27 -11.60
CA ALA A 103 13.97 1.22 -11.81
C ALA A 103 13.97 0.83 -13.30
N GLY A 104 14.73 1.56 -14.13
CA GLY A 104 14.86 1.31 -15.56
C GLY A 104 14.84 2.61 -16.38
N SER A 105 15.93 2.82 -17.14
CA SER A 105 16.18 3.99 -17.97
C SER A 105 15.02 4.34 -18.92
N PRO A 106 14.72 5.64 -19.15
CA PRO A 106 13.67 6.04 -20.08
C PRO A 106 14.08 5.73 -21.53
N ILE A 107 13.31 4.88 -22.21
CA ILE A 107 13.42 4.67 -23.66
C ILE A 107 12.52 5.71 -24.35
N SER A 108 13.14 6.51 -25.21
CA SER A 108 12.50 7.53 -26.05
C SER A 108 11.41 6.93 -26.93
N HIS A 109 10.17 7.40 -26.80
CA HIS A 109 9.09 7.11 -27.75
C HIS A 109 8.41 8.40 -28.23
N ASN A 110 8.03 8.39 -29.52
CA ASN A 110 7.53 9.51 -30.34
C ASN A 110 6.50 10.42 -29.64
N SER A 111 6.71 11.72 -29.82
CA SER A 111 6.33 12.79 -28.88
C SER A 111 5.05 13.57 -29.18
N GLN A 112 4.24 13.23 -30.19
CA GLN A 112 3.05 14.05 -30.55
C GLN A 112 1.69 13.40 -30.26
N THR A 113 1.52 12.09 -30.44
CA THR A 113 0.26 11.41 -30.06
C THR A 113 0.17 11.13 -28.55
N ALA A 114 1.33 11.05 -27.88
CA ALA A 114 1.44 10.88 -26.43
C ALA A 114 1.01 12.14 -25.65
N GLY A 115 1.26 13.34 -26.17
CA GLY A 115 0.99 14.61 -25.47
C GLY A 115 -0.48 14.77 -25.06
N ASN A 116 -1.41 14.50 -25.98
CA ASN A 116 -2.84 14.63 -25.69
C ASN A 116 -3.35 13.58 -24.70
N ALA A 117 -2.78 12.37 -24.68
CA ALA A 117 -3.15 11.35 -23.70
C ALA A 117 -2.61 11.69 -22.30
N VAL A 118 -1.38 12.20 -22.24
CA VAL A 118 -0.72 12.58 -20.98
C VAL A 118 -1.41 13.78 -20.34
N ASN A 119 -1.79 14.80 -21.12
CA ASN A 119 -2.53 15.94 -20.61
C ASN A 119 -3.87 15.54 -19.98
N ARG A 120 -4.55 14.53 -20.53
CA ARG A 120 -5.77 13.97 -19.93
C ARG A 120 -5.52 13.27 -18.60
N TYR A 121 -4.44 12.49 -18.49
CA TYR A 121 -4.06 11.86 -17.23
C TYR A 121 -3.69 12.91 -16.17
N ILE A 122 -2.92 13.93 -16.55
CA ILE A 122 -2.58 15.05 -15.65
C ILE A 122 -3.86 15.76 -15.19
N ALA A 123 -4.77 16.11 -16.10
CA ALA A 123 -6.03 16.76 -15.74
C ALA A 123 -6.89 15.89 -14.80
N ALA A 124 -6.98 14.59 -15.06
CA ALA A 124 -7.70 13.66 -14.18
C ALA A 124 -7.05 13.54 -12.79
N LEU A 125 -5.72 13.48 -12.72
CA LEU A 125 -4.96 13.44 -11.46
C LEU A 125 -5.10 14.76 -10.67
N LEU A 126 -5.12 15.91 -11.35
CA LEU A 126 -5.39 17.21 -10.72
C LEU A 126 -6.82 17.27 -10.16
N ASN A 127 -7.82 16.90 -10.97
CA ASN A 127 -9.23 16.92 -10.56
C ASN A 127 -9.53 15.95 -9.41
N SER A 128 -8.80 14.85 -9.32
CA SER A 128 -8.91 13.88 -8.22
C SER A 128 -8.08 14.28 -6.99
N GLY A 129 -7.28 15.34 -7.07
CA GLY A 129 -6.40 15.80 -5.98
C GLY A 129 -5.15 14.93 -5.79
N LEU A 130 -4.82 14.06 -6.75
CA LEU A 130 -3.63 13.21 -6.72
C LEU A 130 -2.37 13.92 -7.24
N LEU A 131 -2.53 15.06 -7.90
CA LEU A 131 -1.48 16.00 -8.24
C LEU A 131 -1.86 17.40 -7.78
N CYS A 132 -0.85 18.22 -7.49
CA CYS A 132 -0.99 19.64 -7.22
C CYS A 132 0.00 20.45 -8.06
N ALA A 133 -0.36 21.72 -8.33
CA ALA A 133 0.50 22.67 -9.05
C ALA A 133 1.42 23.48 -8.10
N ILE A 134 1.39 23.18 -6.81
CA ILE A 134 2.18 23.85 -5.77
C ILE A 134 3.08 22.80 -5.13
N GLU A 135 4.35 23.15 -4.90
CA GLU A 135 5.29 22.26 -4.19
C GLU A 135 4.81 22.02 -2.75
N PRO A 136 4.66 20.76 -2.31
CA PRO A 136 4.28 20.46 -0.94
C PRO A 136 5.40 20.81 0.04
N LEU A 137 5.02 21.30 1.22
CA LEU A 137 5.95 21.72 2.28
C LEU A 137 6.73 20.53 2.86
N ARG A 138 6.13 19.33 2.91
CA ARG A 138 6.84 18.10 3.30
C ARG A 138 6.93 17.14 2.13
N ARG A 139 8.08 16.51 2.00
CA ARG A 139 8.24 15.32 1.15
C ARG A 139 7.95 14.09 2.00
N VAL A 140 7.04 13.24 1.54
CA VAL A 140 6.91 11.90 2.13
C VAL A 140 8.17 11.13 1.72
N PRO A 141 8.92 10.57 2.68
CA PRO A 141 10.07 9.73 2.35
C PRO A 141 9.63 8.59 1.44
N SER A 142 10.40 8.31 0.39
CA SER A 142 10.27 7.04 -0.32
C SER A 142 10.44 5.91 0.68
N ALA A 143 9.53 4.93 0.68
CA ALA A 143 9.53 3.81 1.62
C ALA A 143 10.72 2.86 1.36
N GLN A 144 11.93 3.30 1.69
CA GLN A 144 13.10 2.44 1.73
C GLN A 144 13.08 1.70 3.06
N VAL A 145 12.74 0.42 2.98
CA VAL A 145 12.75 -0.49 4.12
C VAL A 145 13.87 -1.48 3.90
N ALA A 146 14.62 -1.79 4.96
CA ALA A 146 15.60 -2.88 4.94
C ALA A 146 14.93 -4.17 4.44
N THR A 147 15.61 -4.92 3.58
CA THR A 147 15.10 -6.22 3.13
C THR A 147 14.97 -7.14 4.35
N PRO A 148 13.79 -7.73 4.60
CA PRO A 148 13.61 -8.58 5.75
C PRO A 148 14.46 -9.84 5.58
N LEU A 149 15.31 -10.13 6.56
CA LEU A 149 16.19 -11.30 6.57
C LEU A 149 15.58 -12.46 7.38
N SER A 150 14.66 -12.21 8.32
CA SER A 150 13.98 -13.28 9.06
C SER A 150 12.67 -12.85 9.75
N SER A 151 11.92 -13.85 10.24
CA SER A 151 10.66 -13.72 11.00
C SER A 151 10.95 -13.78 12.50
N ILE A 152 10.43 -12.85 13.30
CA ILE A 152 10.48 -12.97 14.77
C ILE A 152 9.32 -13.82 15.26
N GLY A 153 9.58 -14.69 16.25
CA GLY A 153 8.57 -15.46 16.99
C GLY A 153 8.14 -16.78 16.34
N GLU A 154 8.92 -17.29 15.38
CA GLU A 154 8.85 -18.68 14.90
C GLU A 154 9.80 -19.59 15.69
N GLU A 155 10.63 -18.97 16.55
CA GLU A 155 11.57 -19.64 17.44
C GLU A 155 10.80 -20.47 18.47
N ILE A 156 11.20 -21.73 18.62
CA ILE A 156 10.70 -22.66 19.65
C ILE A 156 11.33 -22.26 20.98
N VAL A 157 11.04 -21.05 21.46
CA VAL A 157 11.37 -20.62 22.82
C VAL A 157 10.23 -21.07 23.70
N GLY A 158 10.49 -21.65 24.88
CA GLY A 158 9.44 -22.15 25.79
C GLY A 158 8.42 -21.06 26.15
N ILE A 159 7.34 -20.96 25.36
CA ILE A 159 6.39 -19.85 25.43
C ILE A 159 5.48 -20.07 26.65
N GLY A 160 5.61 -19.20 27.65
CA GLY A 160 4.66 -19.13 28.77
C GLY A 160 3.26 -18.72 28.30
N ARG A 161 2.23 -19.10 29.08
CA ARG A 161 0.86 -18.63 28.81
C ARG A 161 0.78 -17.10 28.89
N PRO A 162 0.01 -16.43 28.02
CA PRO A 162 -0.14 -14.99 28.08
C PRO A 162 -0.75 -14.55 29.42
N SER A 163 -0.19 -13.51 30.01
CA SER A 163 -0.71 -12.90 31.23
C SER A 163 -2.08 -12.24 31.00
N VAL A 164 -2.87 -12.07 32.05
CA VAL A 164 -4.17 -11.35 31.99
C VAL A 164 -3.99 -9.94 31.44
N ALA A 165 -2.90 -9.26 31.80
CA ALA A 165 -2.56 -7.93 31.28
C ALA A 165 -2.36 -7.95 29.75
N GLN A 166 -1.69 -8.98 29.22
CA GLN A 166 -1.52 -9.16 27.77
C GLN A 166 -2.85 -9.44 27.08
N VAL A 167 -3.73 -10.26 27.68
CA VAL A 167 -5.07 -10.54 27.15
C VAL A 167 -5.89 -9.24 27.04
N VAL A 168 -5.96 -8.45 28.12
CA VAL A 168 -6.68 -7.18 28.12
C VAL A 168 -6.08 -6.20 27.10
N THR A 169 -4.75 -6.11 27.04
CA THR A 169 -4.04 -5.24 26.08
C THR A 169 -4.34 -5.65 24.65
N PHE A 170 -4.37 -6.95 24.35
CA PHE A 170 -4.71 -7.50 23.04
C PHE A 170 -6.12 -7.09 22.61
N PHE A 171 -7.14 -7.31 23.44
CA PHE A 171 -8.51 -6.95 23.08
C PHE A 171 -8.69 -5.44 22.90
N ARG A 172 -8.03 -4.61 23.72
CA ARG A 172 -8.02 -3.15 23.54
C ARG A 172 -7.36 -2.75 22.23
N ALA A 173 -6.21 -3.33 21.90
CA ALA A 173 -5.48 -3.06 20.67
C ALA A 173 -6.27 -3.50 19.42
N TYR A 174 -6.89 -4.68 19.47
CA TYR A 174 -7.74 -5.18 18.38
C TYR A 174 -8.97 -4.29 18.16
N ARG A 175 -9.68 -3.91 19.22
CA ARG A 175 -10.84 -2.98 19.12
C ARG A 175 -10.42 -1.63 18.55
N TRP A 176 -9.29 -1.10 19.01
CA TRP A 176 -8.73 0.15 18.49
C TRP A 176 -8.43 0.04 16.99
N ALA A 177 -7.70 -1.01 16.56
CA ALA A 177 -7.33 -1.21 15.16
C ALA A 177 -8.57 -1.39 14.28
N ARG A 178 -9.52 -2.23 14.70
CA ARG A 178 -10.77 -2.46 13.96
C ARG A 178 -11.59 -1.18 13.79
N ASN A 179 -11.66 -0.33 14.82
CA ASN A 179 -12.37 0.94 14.74
C ASN A 179 -11.67 1.91 13.77
N HIS A 180 -10.34 2.02 13.85
CA HIS A 180 -9.59 2.95 12.99
C HIS A 180 -9.58 2.50 11.53
N VAL A 181 -9.41 1.20 11.24
CA VAL A 181 -9.49 0.70 9.86
C VAL A 181 -10.87 0.93 9.24
N ARG A 182 -11.94 0.94 10.06
CA ARG A 182 -13.31 1.17 9.59
C ARG A 182 -13.67 2.63 9.40
N HIS A 183 -13.10 3.53 10.21
CA HIS A 183 -13.59 4.91 10.32
C HIS A 183 -12.50 5.98 10.13
N SER A 184 -11.23 5.61 9.97
CA SER A 184 -10.11 6.55 9.84
C SER A 184 -9.42 6.41 8.49
N SER A 185 -8.85 7.52 8.03
CA SER A 185 -7.95 7.54 6.88
C SER A 185 -6.59 6.97 7.25
N LEU A 186 -5.88 6.40 6.28
CA LEU A 186 -4.50 5.95 6.43
C LEU A 186 -3.59 7.13 6.76
N ASP A 187 -3.94 8.36 6.31
CA ASP A 187 -3.23 9.60 6.70
C ASP A 187 -3.35 9.87 8.20
N THR A 188 -4.55 9.72 8.79
CA THR A 188 -4.74 9.89 10.23
C THR A 188 -3.93 8.85 11.01
N ILE A 189 -3.98 7.60 10.56
CA ILE A 189 -3.28 6.48 11.21
C ILE A 189 -1.76 6.68 11.09
N SER A 190 -1.25 7.00 9.90
CA SER A 190 0.19 7.16 9.67
C SER A 190 0.76 8.33 10.48
N ARG A 191 0.04 9.45 10.59
CA ARG A 191 0.41 10.58 11.45
C ARG A 191 0.45 10.16 12.91
N ALA A 192 -0.58 9.48 13.41
CA ALA A 192 -0.62 9.02 14.80
C ALA A 192 0.53 8.06 15.14
N VAL A 193 0.85 7.13 14.23
CA VAL A 193 1.98 6.20 14.37
C VAL A 193 3.30 6.95 14.39
N THR A 194 3.52 7.85 13.42
CA THR A 194 4.75 8.66 13.32
C THR A 194 4.96 9.52 14.57
N MET A 195 3.91 10.19 15.06
CA MET A 195 4.00 11.01 16.28
C MET A 195 4.31 10.18 17.52
N THR A 196 3.69 9.01 17.65
CA THR A 196 3.95 8.11 18.77
C THR A 196 5.39 7.61 18.77
N ARG A 197 5.90 7.22 17.58
CA ARG A 197 7.27 6.75 17.40
C ARG A 197 8.29 7.83 17.71
N THR A 198 8.16 9.00 17.09
CA THR A 198 9.08 10.14 17.29
C THR A 198 9.12 10.61 18.75
N SER A 199 8.00 10.56 19.47
CA SER A 199 7.96 10.91 20.89
C SER A 199 8.62 9.87 21.80
N ALA A 200 8.74 8.63 21.33
CA ALA A 200 9.26 7.52 22.12
C ALA A 200 10.70 7.12 21.76
N GLU A 201 11.20 7.53 20.59
CA GLU A 201 12.58 7.34 20.17
C GLU A 201 13.53 8.11 21.11
N ARG A 202 14.08 7.38 22.08
CA ARG A 202 15.24 7.83 22.86
C ARG A 202 16.50 7.43 22.10
N PRO A 203 17.44 8.36 21.83
CA PRO A 203 18.71 8.03 21.20
C PRO A 203 19.42 6.90 21.97
N GLY A 204 19.65 5.75 21.32
CA GLY A 204 20.42 4.64 21.86
C GLY A 204 19.67 3.55 22.65
N SER A 205 18.34 3.63 22.79
CA SER A 205 17.54 2.58 23.46
C SER A 205 16.68 1.80 22.46
N MET A 206 17.31 0.96 21.65
CA MET A 206 16.57 -0.03 20.84
C MET A 206 16.16 -1.19 21.75
N PRO A 207 14.88 -1.62 21.77
CA PRO A 207 14.47 -2.80 22.51
C PRO A 207 15.25 -4.02 22.03
N SER A 208 15.74 -4.83 22.98
CA SER A 208 16.41 -6.09 22.65
C SER A 208 15.41 -7.06 22.03
N GLU A 209 15.88 -7.90 21.09
CA GLU A 209 15.08 -8.97 20.49
C GLU A 209 14.47 -9.89 21.56
N SER A 210 15.21 -10.15 22.64
CA SER A 210 14.77 -10.93 23.81
C SER A 210 13.49 -10.39 24.45
N ASP A 211 13.24 -9.08 24.36
CA ASP A 211 12.09 -8.42 24.99
C ASP A 211 10.86 -8.45 24.07
N VAL A 212 11.09 -8.47 22.75
CA VAL A 212 10.03 -8.42 21.74
C VAL A 212 9.46 -9.81 21.44
N VAL A 213 10.30 -10.84 21.42
CA VAL A 213 9.88 -12.23 21.12
C VAL A 213 8.72 -12.70 22.01
N PRO A 214 8.75 -12.57 23.35
CA PRO A 214 7.64 -13.00 24.21
C PRO A 214 6.33 -12.24 23.94
N LEU A 215 6.42 -10.97 23.59
CA LEU A 215 5.26 -10.12 23.29
C LEU A 215 4.60 -10.53 21.97
N VAL A 216 5.39 -10.72 20.92
CA VAL A 216 4.90 -11.19 19.61
C VAL A 216 4.30 -12.59 19.74
N SER A 217 4.94 -13.48 20.48
CA SER A 217 4.43 -14.82 20.77
C SER A 217 3.10 -14.80 21.54
N ALA A 218 2.98 -13.98 22.58
CA ALA A 218 1.71 -13.81 23.31
C ALA A 218 0.60 -13.30 22.38
N PHE A 219 0.90 -12.30 21.52
CA PHE A 219 -0.06 -11.81 20.54
C PHE A 219 -0.48 -12.90 19.55
N ARG A 220 0.46 -13.71 19.05
CA ARG A 220 0.19 -14.83 18.14
C ARG A 220 -0.71 -15.89 18.78
N ILE A 221 -0.52 -16.22 20.05
CA ILE A 221 -1.38 -17.15 20.81
C ILE A 221 -2.81 -16.59 20.93
N LEU A 222 -2.96 -15.28 21.14
CA LEU A 222 -4.26 -14.64 21.35
C LEU A 222 -5.00 -14.34 20.04
N ARG A 223 -4.27 -14.18 18.93
CA ARG A 223 -4.82 -13.81 17.61
C ARG A 223 -6.02 -14.67 17.18
N PRO A 224 -6.01 -16.01 17.26
CA PRO A 224 -7.14 -16.84 16.85
C PRO A 224 -8.44 -16.59 17.62
N LEU A 225 -8.39 -15.96 18.80
CA LEU A 225 -9.56 -15.70 19.64
C LEU A 225 -10.44 -14.55 19.12
N ALA A 226 -9.90 -13.66 18.29
CA ALA A 226 -10.63 -12.47 17.85
C ALA A 226 -10.45 -12.11 16.38
N MET A 227 -9.41 -12.64 15.72
CA MET A 227 -8.96 -12.17 14.41
C MET A 227 -9.04 -13.30 13.39
N THR A 228 -9.64 -13.02 12.23
CA THR A 228 -9.77 -14.02 11.18
C THR A 228 -8.51 -14.07 10.32
N ALA A 229 -8.18 -15.22 9.74
CA ALA A 229 -6.96 -15.34 8.92
C ALA A 229 -7.02 -14.52 7.61
N ASN A 230 -8.22 -14.20 7.12
CA ASN A 230 -8.43 -13.75 5.74
C ASN A 230 -8.80 -12.26 5.66
N GLY A 231 -8.04 -11.49 4.87
CA GLY A 231 -8.42 -10.14 4.45
C GLY A 231 -8.21 -9.02 5.48
N GLU A 232 -7.77 -9.33 6.70
CA GLU A 232 -7.64 -8.35 7.79
C GLU A 232 -6.18 -7.93 8.06
N CYS A 233 -5.26 -8.09 7.11
CA CYS A 233 -3.83 -7.81 7.34
C CYS A 233 -3.55 -6.41 7.90
N LEU A 234 -4.24 -5.39 7.42
CA LEU A 234 -4.13 -4.03 7.95
C LEU A 234 -4.55 -3.94 9.43
N THR A 235 -5.71 -4.51 9.77
CA THR A 235 -6.18 -4.59 11.16
C THR A 235 -5.20 -5.36 12.04
N HIS A 236 -4.57 -6.41 11.50
CA HIS A 236 -3.61 -7.23 12.24
C HIS A 236 -2.33 -6.47 12.56
N SER A 237 -1.73 -5.85 11.55
CA SER A 237 -0.52 -5.04 11.73
C SER A 237 -0.76 -3.91 12.73
N LEU A 238 -1.89 -3.20 12.61
CA LEU A 238 -2.23 -2.11 13.51
C LEU A 238 -2.57 -2.58 14.94
N ALA A 239 -3.20 -3.74 15.10
CA ALA A 239 -3.45 -4.33 16.41
C ALA A 239 -2.14 -4.74 17.09
N LEU A 240 -1.21 -5.38 16.36
CA LEU A 240 0.09 -5.74 16.92
C LEU A 240 0.93 -4.50 17.22
N LEU A 241 0.95 -3.51 16.33
CA LEU A 241 1.60 -2.21 16.54
C LEU A 241 1.11 -1.55 17.83
N ARG A 242 -0.21 -1.48 18.02
CA ARG A 242 -0.81 -0.86 19.21
C ARG A 242 -0.57 -1.67 20.48
N PHE A 243 -0.51 -3.00 20.37
CA PHE A 243 -0.16 -3.91 21.46
C PHE A 243 1.29 -3.69 21.91
N LEU A 244 2.24 -3.70 20.97
CA LEU A 244 3.67 -3.49 21.23
C LEU A 244 3.96 -2.08 21.80
N ALA A 245 3.25 -1.06 21.32
CA ALA A 245 3.35 0.29 21.85
C ALA A 245 3.02 0.39 23.35
N ARG A 246 2.18 -0.51 23.89
CA ARG A 246 1.88 -0.55 25.34
C ARG A 246 3.11 -0.95 26.17
N TYR A 247 4.05 -1.67 25.57
CA TYR A 247 5.30 -2.16 26.16
C TYR A 247 6.51 -1.34 25.71
N GLY A 248 6.30 -0.18 25.08
CA GLY A 248 7.39 0.70 24.64
C GLY A 248 8.14 0.24 23.39
N VAL A 249 7.54 -0.66 22.61
CA VAL A 249 8.13 -1.18 21.36
C VAL A 249 7.41 -0.54 20.17
N PHE A 250 8.15 0.15 19.31
CA PHE A 250 7.63 0.96 18.20
C PHE A 250 8.21 0.49 16.86
N PRO A 251 7.76 -0.67 16.32
CA PRO A 251 8.22 -1.16 15.03
C PRO A 251 7.71 -0.26 13.89
N THR A 252 8.39 -0.33 12.74
CA THR A 252 7.93 0.32 11.51
C THR A 252 6.71 -0.41 10.96
N TRP A 253 5.63 0.33 10.72
CA TRP A 253 4.47 -0.16 10.00
C TRP A 253 4.61 0.10 8.51
N ILE A 254 4.40 -0.95 7.72
CA ILE A 254 4.64 -0.94 6.28
C ILE A 254 3.39 -1.40 5.54
N ILE A 255 3.08 -0.69 4.46
CA ILE A 255 2.15 -1.13 3.43
C ILE A 255 2.98 -1.41 2.17
N GLY A 256 2.80 -2.58 1.58
CA GLY A 256 3.39 -2.96 0.31
C GLY A 256 2.37 -3.39 -0.72
N VAL A 257 2.75 -3.27 -1.98
CA VAL A 257 1.92 -3.57 -3.14
C VAL A 257 2.63 -4.51 -4.09
N ARG A 258 1.86 -5.35 -4.76
CA ARG A 258 2.29 -6.21 -5.86
C ARG A 258 1.36 -6.01 -7.04
N LEU A 259 1.92 -5.70 -8.21
CA LEU A 259 1.14 -5.33 -9.38
C LEU A 259 0.52 -6.54 -10.09
N ARG A 260 1.17 -7.72 -10.09
CA ARG A 260 0.70 -8.92 -10.80
C ARG A 260 0.79 -10.22 -9.99
N PRO A 261 -0.36 -10.90 -9.77
CA PRO A 261 -1.70 -10.30 -9.70
C PRO A 261 -1.78 -9.22 -8.62
N TRP A 262 -2.63 -8.21 -8.82
CA TRP A 262 -2.78 -7.09 -7.91
C TRP A 262 -3.08 -7.56 -6.47
N ARG A 263 -2.22 -7.17 -5.52
CA ARG A 263 -2.45 -7.36 -4.08
C ARG A 263 -1.80 -6.22 -3.29
N ALA A 264 -2.45 -5.83 -2.21
CA ALA A 264 -1.86 -5.00 -1.16
C ALA A 264 -1.70 -5.84 0.12
N HIS A 265 -0.64 -5.57 0.87
CA HIS A 265 -0.38 -6.20 2.14
C HIS A 265 0.17 -5.18 3.13
N SER A 266 -0.18 -5.36 4.40
CA SER A 266 0.33 -4.59 5.52
C SER A 266 1.06 -5.54 6.44
N TRP A 267 2.22 -5.11 6.94
CA TRP A 267 3.00 -5.80 7.96
C TRP A 267 3.70 -4.79 8.87
N ILE A 268 4.28 -5.26 9.97
CA ILE A 268 5.19 -4.46 10.78
C ILE A 268 6.56 -5.12 10.85
N GLN A 269 7.59 -4.29 10.91
CA GLN A 269 8.98 -4.69 10.84
C GLN A 269 9.81 -3.95 11.89
N MET A 270 10.74 -4.67 12.51
CA MET A 270 11.76 -4.10 13.37
C MET A 270 13.12 -4.41 12.73
N GLN A 271 13.83 -3.37 12.29
CA GLN A 271 15.09 -3.51 11.54
C GLN A 271 14.91 -4.46 10.33
N GLU A 272 15.50 -5.65 10.32
CA GLU A 272 15.42 -6.65 9.24
C GLU A 272 14.46 -7.80 9.58
N ARG A 273 13.57 -7.60 10.56
CA ARG A 273 12.72 -8.66 11.13
C ARG A 273 11.24 -8.36 10.98
N VAL A 274 10.50 -9.30 10.41
CA VAL A 274 9.03 -9.19 10.27
C VAL A 274 8.35 -9.79 11.50
N LEU A 275 7.32 -9.10 12.05
CA LEU A 275 6.69 -9.53 13.30
C LEU A 275 5.32 -10.21 13.12
N ASP A 276 4.55 -9.86 12.10
CA ASP A 276 3.15 -10.33 11.88
C ASP A 276 2.93 -11.14 10.59
N SER A 277 3.99 -11.31 9.79
CA SER A 277 4.01 -12.02 8.52
C SER A 277 5.30 -12.84 8.37
N THR A 278 5.50 -13.48 7.22
CA THR A 278 6.75 -14.21 6.92
C THR A 278 7.58 -13.43 5.90
N PRO A 279 8.93 -13.49 5.96
CA PRO A 279 9.82 -12.87 4.98
C PRO A 279 9.46 -13.23 3.55
N GLU A 280 9.20 -14.50 3.26
CA GLU A 280 8.87 -15.00 1.92
C GLU A 280 7.63 -14.30 1.37
N LYS A 281 6.62 -14.11 2.23
CA LYS A 281 5.40 -13.44 1.85
C LYS A 281 5.59 -11.95 1.63
N VAL A 282 6.39 -11.26 2.45
CA VAL A 282 6.57 -9.80 2.31
C VAL A 282 7.53 -9.44 1.18
N CYS A 283 8.48 -10.31 0.83
CA CYS A 283 9.40 -10.13 -0.30
C CYS A 283 8.67 -10.07 -1.66
N ASP A 284 7.46 -10.64 -1.75
CA ASP A 284 6.59 -10.52 -2.93
C ASP A 284 5.98 -9.12 -3.11
N PHE A 285 6.09 -8.24 -2.10
CA PHE A 285 5.51 -6.90 -2.10
C PHE A 285 6.60 -5.83 -2.16
N THR A 286 6.29 -4.72 -2.84
CA THR A 286 7.12 -3.51 -2.83
C THR A 286 6.55 -2.54 -1.82
N PRO A 287 7.32 -2.08 -0.81
CA PRO A 287 6.86 -1.05 0.11
C PRO A 287 6.40 0.21 -0.65
N ILE A 288 5.22 0.72 -0.29
CA ILE A 288 4.66 1.99 -0.79
C ILE A 288 4.50 3.01 0.34
N LEU A 289 4.34 2.55 1.59
CA LEU A 289 4.30 3.37 2.80
C LEU A 289 5.12 2.69 3.89
N ALA A 290 5.94 3.44 4.61
CA ALA A 290 6.65 2.98 5.81
C ALA A 290 6.69 4.11 6.85
N VAL A 291 6.18 3.86 8.07
CA VAL A 291 6.10 4.84 9.18
C VAL A 291 6.43 4.22 10.52
#